data_AF-A0A9P1E4L3-F1
#
_entry.id   AF-A0A9P1E4L3-F1
#
_cell.length_a   1.000
_cell.length_b   1.000
_cell.length_c   1.000
_cell.angle_alpha   90.00
_cell.angle_beta   90.00
_cell.angle_gamma   90.00
#
_symmetry.space_group_name_H-M   'P 1'
#
loop_
_entity.id
_entity.type
_entity.pdbx_description
1 polymer ?
#
loop_
_entity_poly.entity_id
_entity_poly.type
_entity_poly.pdbx_seq_one_letter_code
_entity_poly.pdbx_strand_id
1 'polypeptide(L)'
;MDQNIPRPGPVNHSLLTLPLRAHRADRVWYEPNFKHSCLKCVSCPSAAFIDEERDQRVIHMLAYASFLGVEHIARMKVGHSLICALVKRWRSETHTFHLPFGEVGISLQDVAIILGLSIWGKPLSGPAVKGKAQWIDLCTQLCGFTPLEIDMRTSDITMSVVTCHSILPDSIDEEVTEHTRTLIWQLLEGFLFPDMSGTRIRL
;
A
#
# COMPACT_ATOMS: atom_id res chain seq x y z
N MET A 1 41.19 -11.08 4.75
CA MET A 1 40.69 -9.78 4.28
C MET A 1 39.62 -10.08 3.26
N ASP A 2 38.37 -9.74 3.58
CA ASP A 2 37.29 -9.38 2.63
C ASP A 2 36.12 -8.87 3.46
N GLN A 3 36.24 -7.61 3.92
CA GLN A 3 35.23 -6.92 4.73
C GLN A 3 34.19 -6.17 3.87
N ASN A 4 34.13 -6.43 2.56
CA ASN A 4 33.32 -5.65 1.63
C ASN A 4 32.22 -6.47 0.93
N ILE A 5 31.67 -7.46 1.62
CA ILE A 5 30.44 -8.10 1.17
C ILE A 5 29.29 -7.20 1.65
N PRO A 6 28.58 -6.47 0.76
CA PRO A 6 27.42 -5.69 1.17
C PRO A 6 26.42 -6.65 1.83
N ARG A 7 26.12 -6.41 3.12
CA ARG A 7 25.11 -7.19 3.85
C ARG A 7 23.73 -6.70 3.40
N PRO A 8 23.00 -7.43 2.55
CA PRO A 8 21.71 -6.97 2.05
C PRO A 8 20.65 -7.36 3.08
N GLY A 9 20.25 -6.39 3.89
CA GLY A 9 19.26 -6.57 4.95
C GLY A 9 19.37 -5.45 6.00
N PRO A 10 18.33 -5.25 6.83
CA PRO A 10 18.43 -4.30 7.93
C PRO A 10 19.60 -4.71 8.85
N VAL A 11 20.46 -3.74 9.18
CA VAL A 11 21.62 -3.94 10.08
C VAL A 11 21.19 -4.56 11.41
N ASN A 12 19.96 -4.24 11.83
CA ASN A 12 19.31 -4.83 12.98
C ASN A 12 18.18 -5.78 12.57
N HIS A 13 18.42 -7.08 12.67
CA HIS A 13 17.44 -8.12 12.36
C HIS A 13 16.31 -8.25 13.39
N SER A 14 16.43 -7.66 14.59
CA SER A 14 15.32 -7.65 15.58
C SER A 14 14.13 -6.79 15.16
N LEU A 15 14.29 -5.98 14.11
CA LEU A 15 13.22 -5.20 13.49
C LEU A 15 12.37 -6.02 12.52
N LEU A 16 12.82 -7.23 12.14
CA LEU A 16 12.04 -8.12 11.30
C LEU A 16 11.07 -8.91 12.18
N THR A 17 9.77 -8.74 11.92
CA THR A 17 8.70 -9.49 12.60
C THR A 17 8.57 -10.93 12.08
N LEU A 18 9.19 -11.22 10.94
CA LEU A 18 9.28 -12.56 10.36
C LEU A 18 10.63 -13.22 10.72
N PRO A 19 10.66 -14.55 10.90
CA PRO A 19 11.90 -15.28 11.16
C PRO A 19 13.00 -14.98 10.13
N LEU A 20 14.26 -15.01 10.58
CA LEU A 20 15.43 -14.92 9.70
C LEU A 20 15.30 -15.97 8.57
N ARG A 21 15.42 -15.58 7.30
CA ARG A 21 15.20 -16.43 6.10
C ARG A 21 13.75 -16.73 5.72
N ALA A 22 12.76 -16.24 6.47
CA ALA A 22 11.36 -16.28 6.04
C ALA A 22 10.96 -15.03 5.23
N HIS A 23 11.79 -13.99 5.21
CA HIS A 23 11.50 -12.76 4.50
C HIS A 23 11.77 -12.92 3.00
N ARG A 24 10.89 -12.37 2.14
CA ARG A 24 11.02 -12.50 0.67
C ARG A 24 12.34 -11.91 0.13
N ALA A 25 12.87 -10.88 0.79
CA ALA A 25 14.19 -10.32 0.43
C ALA A 25 15.31 -11.37 0.53
N ASP A 26 15.23 -12.30 1.48
CA ASP A 26 16.23 -13.37 1.59
C ASP A 26 16.19 -14.27 0.35
N ARG A 27 15.01 -14.55 -0.19
CA ARG A 27 14.86 -15.33 -1.43
C ARG A 27 15.42 -14.58 -2.64
N VAL A 28 15.16 -13.27 -2.74
CA VAL A 28 15.68 -12.43 -3.84
C VAL A 28 17.20 -12.43 -3.88
N TRP A 29 17.86 -12.37 -2.73
CA TRP A 29 19.31 -12.19 -2.65
C TRP A 29 20.11 -13.49 -2.47
N TYR A 30 19.54 -14.50 -1.81
CA TYR A 30 20.25 -15.75 -1.49
C TYR A 30 19.81 -16.96 -2.32
N GLU A 31 18.69 -16.92 -3.04
CA GLU A 31 18.31 -17.99 -3.99
C GLU A 31 18.77 -17.60 -5.41
N PRO A 32 19.83 -18.23 -5.97
CA PRO A 32 20.36 -17.90 -7.30
C PRO A 32 19.29 -18.03 -8.39
N ASN A 33 18.38 -18.98 -8.21
CA ASN A 33 17.30 -19.27 -9.15
C ASN A 33 16.13 -18.27 -9.05
N PHE A 34 16.02 -17.52 -7.96
CA PHE A 34 14.95 -16.53 -7.80
C PHE A 34 15.16 -15.33 -8.72
N LYS A 35 16.41 -14.97 -9.02
CA LYS A 35 16.75 -13.95 -10.03
C LYS A 35 16.24 -14.30 -11.43
N HIS A 36 16.06 -15.60 -11.71
CA HIS A 36 15.52 -16.12 -12.98
C HIS A 36 14.01 -16.39 -12.92
N SER A 37 13.38 -16.24 -11.76
CA SER A 37 11.93 -16.40 -11.65
C SER A 37 11.23 -15.20 -12.30
N CYS A 38 10.29 -15.49 -13.21
CA CYS A 38 9.55 -14.45 -13.89
C CYS A 38 8.63 -13.76 -12.87
N LEU A 39 8.82 -12.46 -12.65
CA LEU A 39 7.90 -11.68 -11.84
C LEU A 39 6.52 -11.72 -12.49
N LYS A 40 5.54 -12.26 -11.77
CA LYS A 40 4.14 -12.22 -12.18
C LYS A 40 3.58 -10.87 -11.76
N CYS A 41 3.16 -10.06 -12.73
CA CYS A 41 2.37 -8.87 -12.44
C CYS A 41 0.98 -9.34 -11.99
N VAL A 42 0.57 -8.98 -10.79
CA VAL A 42 -0.78 -9.22 -10.28
C VAL A 42 -1.45 -7.86 -10.24
N SER A 43 -2.58 -7.73 -10.94
CA SER A 43 -3.43 -6.54 -10.84
C SER A 43 -4.49 -6.81 -9.78
N CYS A 44 -4.58 -5.92 -8.79
CA CYS A 44 -5.62 -5.93 -7.77
C CYS A 44 -6.49 -4.69 -7.97
N PRO A 45 -7.49 -4.71 -8.88
CA PRO A 45 -8.44 -3.63 -8.94
C PRO A 45 -9.38 -3.76 -7.73
N SER A 46 -9.11 -3.00 -6.67
CA SER A 46 -10.12 -2.83 -5.61
C SER A 46 -11.34 -2.14 -6.22
N ALA A 47 -12.54 -2.63 -5.91
CA ALA A 47 -13.79 -1.98 -6.28
C ALA A 47 -13.88 -0.52 -5.76
N ALA A 48 -13.09 -0.17 -4.74
CA ALA A 48 -12.97 1.20 -4.23
C ALA A 48 -12.40 2.20 -5.25
N PHE A 49 -11.75 1.73 -6.32
CA PHE A 49 -11.12 2.57 -7.34
C PHE A 49 -11.91 2.63 -8.65
N ILE A 50 -13.20 2.23 -8.62
CA ILE A 50 -14.12 2.41 -9.75
C ILE A 50 -14.22 3.90 -10.10
N ASP A 51 -14.45 4.17 -11.38
CA ASP A 51 -14.36 5.49 -12.01
C ASP A 51 -15.57 6.41 -11.69
N GLU A 52 -16.00 6.45 -10.43
CA GLU A 52 -17.06 7.35 -9.96
C GLU A 52 -16.49 8.70 -9.53
N GLU A 53 -17.21 9.78 -9.79
CA GLU A 53 -16.82 11.13 -9.37
C GLU A 53 -16.91 11.23 -7.84
N ARG A 54 -15.89 11.80 -7.20
CA ARG A 54 -15.88 11.97 -5.74
C ARG A 54 -16.51 13.30 -5.34
N ASP A 55 -17.21 13.27 -4.21
CA ASP A 55 -17.67 14.49 -3.54
C ASP A 55 -16.49 15.43 -3.26
N GLN A 56 -16.67 16.72 -3.56
CA GLN A 56 -15.64 17.74 -3.41
C GLN A 56 -15.09 17.83 -1.98
N ARG A 57 -15.92 17.54 -0.97
CA ARG A 57 -15.51 17.54 0.44
C ARG A 57 -14.52 16.41 0.73
N VAL A 58 -14.74 15.22 0.15
CA VAL A 58 -13.81 14.09 0.23
C VAL A 58 -12.49 14.44 -0.48
N ILE A 59 -12.56 15.05 -1.67
CA ILE A 59 -11.37 15.51 -2.41
C ILE A 59 -10.54 16.48 -1.56
N HIS A 60 -11.18 17.46 -0.90
CA HIS A 60 -10.50 18.40 -0.03
C HIS A 60 -9.81 17.70 1.15
N MET A 61 -10.48 16.74 1.79
CA MET A 61 -9.88 16.00 2.91
C MET A 61 -8.72 15.09 2.47
N LEU A 62 -8.82 14.46 1.31
CA LEU A 62 -7.71 13.70 0.72
C LEU A 62 -6.51 14.58 0.40
N ALA A 63 -6.74 15.78 -0.14
CA ALA A 63 -5.69 16.75 -0.39
C ALA A 63 -5.03 17.20 0.92
N TYR A 64 -5.83 17.49 1.95
CA TYR A 64 -5.35 17.85 3.27
C TYR A 64 -4.48 16.74 3.89
N ALA A 65 -4.87 15.47 3.73
CA ALA A 65 -4.12 14.32 4.20
C ALA A 65 -2.93 13.93 3.29
N SER A 66 -2.71 14.63 2.16
CA SER A 66 -1.70 14.30 1.15
C SER A 66 -1.91 12.95 0.44
N PHE A 67 -3.15 12.44 0.42
CA PHE A 67 -3.52 11.18 -0.26
C PHE A 67 -4.14 11.38 -1.64
N LEU A 68 -4.40 12.61 -2.07
CA LEU A 68 -5.02 12.87 -3.38
C LEU A 68 -4.17 12.35 -4.56
N GLY A 69 -2.84 12.45 -4.49
CA GLY A 69 -1.95 11.91 -5.54
C GLY A 69 -1.97 10.39 -5.60
N VAL A 70 -1.91 9.73 -4.44
CA VAL A 70 -2.05 8.26 -4.30
C VAL A 70 -3.37 7.80 -4.93
N GLU A 71 -4.44 8.51 -4.59
CA GLU A 71 -5.78 8.25 -5.07
C GLU A 71 -5.83 8.33 -6.61
N HIS A 72 -5.38 9.45 -7.19
CA HIS A 72 -5.36 9.62 -8.64
C HIS A 72 -4.63 8.47 -9.34
N ILE A 73 -3.47 8.07 -8.82
CA ILE A 73 -2.67 6.98 -9.39
C ILE A 73 -3.37 5.62 -9.21
N ALA A 74 -4.02 5.37 -8.07
CA ALA A 74 -4.79 4.15 -7.85
C ALA A 74 -5.93 3.98 -8.88
N ARG A 75 -6.49 5.09 -9.37
CA ARG A 75 -7.50 5.10 -10.45
C ARG A 75 -6.93 5.09 -11.86
N MET A 76 -5.64 5.35 -12.04
CA MET A 76 -5.02 5.38 -13.37
C MET A 76 -5.08 4.00 -14.02
N LYS A 77 -5.74 3.93 -15.17
CA LYS A 77 -5.76 2.73 -16.01
C LYS A 77 -4.46 2.64 -16.80
N VAL A 78 -3.46 1.98 -16.22
CA VAL A 78 -2.20 1.69 -16.92
C VAL A 78 -2.30 0.34 -17.62
N GLY A 79 -1.91 0.30 -18.89
CA GLY A 79 -1.92 -0.95 -19.67
C GLY A 79 -0.99 -2.00 -19.07
N HIS A 80 -1.51 -3.21 -18.82
CA HIS A 80 -0.72 -4.33 -18.27
C HIS A 80 0.53 -4.63 -19.10
N SER A 81 0.44 -4.52 -20.43
CA SER A 81 1.59 -4.69 -21.34
C SER A 81 2.70 -3.66 -21.11
N LEU A 82 2.35 -2.41 -20.80
CA LEU A 82 3.30 -1.35 -20.50
C LEU A 82 4.02 -1.63 -19.17
N ILE A 83 3.27 -2.00 -18.13
CA ILE A 83 3.85 -2.38 -16.83
C ILE A 83 4.81 -3.56 -17.01
N CYS A 84 4.39 -4.62 -17.70
CA CYS A 84 5.25 -5.77 -17.97
C CYS A 84 6.50 -5.40 -18.78
N ALA A 85 6.39 -4.50 -19.76
CA ALA A 85 7.53 -4.04 -20.53
C ALA A 85 8.54 -3.26 -19.65
N LEU A 86 8.06 -2.42 -18.73
CA LEU A 86 8.91 -1.71 -17.76
C LEU A 86 9.57 -2.69 -16.78
N VAL A 87 8.80 -3.63 -16.22
CA VAL A 87 9.33 -4.66 -15.30
C VAL A 87 10.44 -5.48 -15.96
N LYS A 88 10.31 -5.83 -17.24
CA LYS A 88 11.36 -6.54 -18.00
C LYS A 88 12.66 -5.73 -18.19
N ARG A 89 12.57 -4.40 -18.08
CA ARG A 89 13.71 -3.48 -18.21
C ARG A 89 14.32 -3.10 -16.87
N TRP A 90 13.73 -3.52 -15.75
CA TRP A 90 14.30 -3.34 -14.42
C TRP A 90 15.57 -4.18 -14.24
N ARG A 91 16.65 -3.57 -13.76
CA ARG A 91 17.86 -4.26 -13.29
C ARG A 91 17.93 -4.17 -11.78
N SER A 92 17.90 -5.32 -11.13
CA SER A 92 17.92 -5.40 -9.67
C SER A 92 19.27 -5.03 -9.08
N GLU A 93 20.36 -5.12 -9.86
CA GLU A 93 21.72 -4.83 -9.44
C GLU A 93 21.95 -3.33 -9.25
N THR A 94 21.42 -2.51 -10.15
CA THR A 94 21.56 -1.05 -10.17
C THR A 94 20.34 -0.34 -9.63
N HIS A 95 19.21 -1.05 -9.46
CA HIS A 95 17.90 -0.47 -9.16
C HIS A 95 17.47 0.60 -10.18
N THR A 96 17.79 0.37 -11.46
CA THR A 96 17.45 1.26 -12.58
C THR A 96 16.69 0.52 -13.68
N PHE A 97 15.88 1.27 -14.43
CA PHE A 97 15.30 0.82 -15.70
C PHE A 97 16.28 1.06 -16.84
N HIS A 98 16.53 0.03 -17.64
CA HIS A 98 17.34 0.13 -18.85
C HIS A 98 16.43 0.47 -20.04
N LEU A 99 16.39 1.75 -20.40
CA LEU A 99 15.60 2.28 -21.51
C LEU A 99 16.52 2.55 -22.71
N PRO A 100 15.98 2.67 -23.95
CA PRO A 100 16.80 2.93 -25.14
C PRO A 100 17.65 4.20 -25.07
N PHE A 101 17.26 5.14 -24.22
CA PHE A 101 17.92 6.42 -24.01
C PHE A 101 18.82 6.45 -22.76
N GLY A 102 19.02 5.32 -22.07
CA GLY A 102 19.90 5.20 -20.92
C GLY A 102 19.27 4.53 -19.71
N GLU A 103 19.99 4.58 -18.60
CA GLU A 103 19.53 4.07 -17.29
C GLU A 103 18.71 5.15 -16.57
N VAL A 104 17.57 4.76 -16.02
CA VAL A 104 16.69 5.63 -15.24
C VAL A 104 16.44 5.01 -13.87
N GLY A 105 16.91 5.65 -12.81
CA GLY A 105 16.57 5.29 -11.44
C GLY A 105 15.25 5.95 -11.00
N ILE A 106 14.59 5.35 -10.00
CA ILE A 106 13.51 6.00 -9.26
C ILE A 106 14.05 6.30 -7.86
N SER A 107 14.09 7.58 -7.50
CA SER A 107 14.45 8.01 -6.16
C SER A 107 13.23 8.10 -5.25
N LEU A 108 13.47 8.14 -3.94
CA LEU A 108 12.40 8.37 -2.96
C LEU A 108 11.76 9.75 -3.14
N GLN A 109 12.51 10.74 -3.61
CA GLN A 109 12.01 12.07 -3.96
C GLN A 109 11.03 12.01 -5.14
N ASP A 110 11.33 11.20 -6.17
CA ASP A 110 10.42 11.01 -7.30
C ASP A 110 9.10 10.38 -6.81
N VAL A 111 9.17 9.38 -5.94
CA VAL A 111 7.99 8.75 -5.33
C VAL A 111 7.20 9.76 -4.50
N ALA A 112 7.87 10.61 -3.72
CA ALA A 112 7.24 11.66 -2.92
C ALA A 112 6.46 12.64 -3.80
N ILE A 113 7.07 13.08 -4.90
CA ILE A 113 6.46 14.02 -5.84
C ILE A 113 5.28 13.38 -6.57
N ILE A 114 5.45 12.14 -7.05
CA ILE A 114 4.43 11.41 -7.80
C ILE A 114 3.20 11.11 -6.91
N LEU A 115 3.42 10.61 -5.70
CA LEU A 115 2.33 10.25 -4.78
C LEU A 115 1.76 11.44 -4.01
N GLY A 116 2.52 12.53 -3.88
CA GLY A 116 2.21 13.65 -3.00
C GLY A 116 2.46 13.38 -1.51
N LEU A 117 3.03 12.22 -1.16
CA LEU A 117 3.30 11.84 0.23
C LEU A 117 4.62 12.42 0.73
N SER A 118 4.62 13.01 1.92
CA SER A 118 5.85 13.47 2.56
C SER A 118 6.73 12.30 2.96
N ILE A 119 7.98 12.35 2.52
CA ILE A 119 9.05 11.39 2.92
C ILE A 119 9.80 11.85 4.16
N TRP A 120 9.50 13.05 4.65
CA TRP A 120 10.07 13.65 5.85
C TRP A 120 9.01 13.70 6.95
N GLY A 121 9.37 13.33 8.17
CA GLY A 121 8.49 13.42 9.31
C GLY A 121 8.51 12.18 10.19
N LYS A 122 7.53 12.09 11.08
CA LYS A 122 7.35 10.92 11.94
C LYS A 122 6.77 9.77 11.11
N PRO A 123 7.21 8.52 11.33
CA PRO A 123 6.59 7.38 10.69
C PRO A 123 5.12 7.31 11.10
N LEU A 124 4.25 7.01 10.13
CA LEU A 124 2.87 6.64 10.43
C LEU A 124 2.90 5.30 11.17
N SER A 125 2.66 5.34 12.48
CA SER A 125 2.63 4.15 13.32
C SER A 125 1.35 4.19 14.14
N GLY A 126 0.52 3.15 13.99
CA GLY A 126 -0.68 2.97 14.79
C GLY A 126 -0.35 2.45 16.19
N PRO A 127 -1.26 2.65 17.16
CA PRO A 127 -1.15 2.00 18.46
C PRO A 127 -1.08 0.47 18.29
N ALA A 128 -0.36 -0.22 19.19
CA ALA A 128 -0.34 -1.68 19.22
C ALA A 128 -1.66 -2.19 19.80
N VAL A 129 -2.72 -2.14 18.99
CA VAL A 129 -4.07 -2.60 19.33
C VAL A 129 -4.03 -4.12 19.48
N LYS A 130 -4.58 -4.62 20.59
CA LYS A 130 -4.56 -6.06 20.92
C LYS A 130 -5.98 -6.60 21.00
N GLY A 131 -6.32 -7.46 20.05
CA GLY A 131 -7.57 -8.21 20.04
C GLY A 131 -8.64 -7.61 19.14
N LYS A 132 -9.57 -8.47 18.72
CA LYS A 132 -10.61 -8.13 17.75
C LYS A 132 -11.53 -7.01 18.24
N ALA A 133 -11.95 -7.05 19.50
CA ALA A 133 -12.88 -6.06 20.07
C ALA A 133 -12.36 -4.62 19.94
N GLN A 134 -11.10 -4.37 20.26
CA GLN A 134 -10.52 -3.02 20.15
C GLN A 134 -10.45 -2.55 18.69
N TRP A 135 -10.20 -3.46 17.74
CA TRP A 135 -10.24 -3.13 16.32
C TRP A 135 -11.65 -2.85 15.82
N ILE A 136 -12.66 -3.60 16.30
CA ILE A 136 -14.07 -3.35 16.01
C ILE A 136 -14.48 -1.96 16.51
N ASP A 137 -14.05 -1.59 17.73
CA ASP A 137 -14.31 -0.28 18.31
C ASP A 137 -13.65 0.83 17.48
N LEU A 138 -12.40 0.65 17.07
CA LEU A 138 -11.69 1.63 16.21
C LEU A 138 -12.32 1.77 14.83
N CYS A 139 -12.75 0.67 14.19
CA CYS A 139 -13.45 0.75 12.91
C CYS A 139 -14.76 1.53 13.08
N THR A 140 -15.49 1.28 14.16
CA THR A 140 -16.75 1.96 14.45
C THR A 140 -16.53 3.45 14.70
N GLN A 141 -15.52 3.82 15.49
CA GLN A 141 -15.24 5.21 15.86
C GLN A 141 -14.60 6.03 14.74
N LEU A 142 -13.77 5.41 13.90
CA LEU A 142 -12.99 6.14 12.90
C LEU A 142 -13.59 6.08 11.49
N CYS A 143 -14.26 4.96 11.16
CA CYS A 143 -14.73 4.67 9.82
C CYS A 143 -16.26 4.54 9.72
N GLY A 144 -16.99 4.63 10.84
CA GLY A 144 -18.46 4.57 10.85
C GLY A 144 -19.05 3.19 10.56
N PHE A 145 -18.23 2.12 10.54
CA PHE A 145 -18.71 0.75 10.31
C PHE A 145 -18.21 -0.21 11.39
N THR A 146 -19.04 -1.20 11.72
CA THR A 146 -18.75 -2.21 12.75
C THR A 146 -18.55 -3.58 12.09
N PRO A 147 -17.31 -4.07 11.95
CA PRO A 147 -17.06 -5.39 11.39
C PRO A 147 -17.48 -6.51 12.34
N LEU A 148 -17.86 -7.67 11.78
CA LEU A 148 -18.14 -8.87 12.57
C LEU A 148 -16.84 -9.60 12.91
N GLU A 149 -16.81 -10.32 14.03
CA GLU A 149 -15.60 -11.08 14.42
C GLU A 149 -15.20 -12.15 13.40
N ILE A 150 -16.15 -12.63 12.58
CA ILE A 150 -15.91 -13.60 11.51
C ILE A 150 -15.07 -13.02 10.37
N ASP A 151 -15.12 -11.70 10.18
CA ASP A 151 -14.42 -11.00 9.10
C ASP A 151 -12.96 -10.69 9.45
N MET A 152 -12.59 -10.90 10.72
CA MET A 152 -11.32 -10.49 11.29
C MET A 152 -10.48 -11.70 11.69
N ARG A 153 -9.17 -11.65 11.43
CA ARG A 153 -8.19 -12.45 12.17
C ARG A 153 -7.37 -11.54 13.08
N THR A 154 -6.32 -12.09 13.64
CA THR A 154 -5.41 -11.41 14.56
C THR A 154 -4.67 -10.21 13.96
N SER A 155 -4.50 -10.17 12.63
CA SER A 155 -3.69 -9.15 11.95
C SER A 155 -4.30 -8.60 10.67
N ASP A 156 -5.53 -9.00 10.32
CA ASP A 156 -6.16 -8.61 9.07
C ASP A 156 -7.70 -8.66 9.14
N ILE A 157 -8.33 -7.88 8.26
CA ILE A 157 -9.77 -7.82 8.04
C ILE A 157 -10.07 -8.07 6.56
N THR A 158 -11.21 -8.68 6.26
CA THR A 158 -11.65 -8.91 4.88
C THR A 158 -11.92 -7.57 4.17
N MET A 159 -11.29 -7.36 3.01
CA MET A 159 -11.37 -6.12 2.21
C MET A 159 -12.82 -5.76 1.86
N SER A 160 -13.66 -6.75 1.56
CA SER A 160 -15.06 -6.52 1.18
C SER A 160 -15.93 -5.95 2.30
N VAL A 161 -15.47 -5.99 3.54
CA VAL A 161 -16.19 -5.46 4.72
C VAL A 161 -15.82 -4.00 4.96
N VAL A 162 -14.63 -3.58 4.54
CA VAL A 162 -14.20 -2.18 4.56
C VAL A 162 -14.91 -1.47 3.41
N THR A 163 -16.07 -0.92 3.69
CA THR A 163 -16.93 -0.28 2.70
C THR A 163 -17.09 1.20 3.03
N CYS A 164 -17.00 2.03 1.98
CA CYS A 164 -17.32 3.44 2.10
C CYS A 164 -18.84 3.59 2.00
N HIS A 165 -19.48 4.25 2.97
CA HIS A 165 -20.87 4.65 2.83
C HIS A 165 -21.00 5.72 1.72
N SER A 166 -22.17 5.83 1.10
CA SER A 166 -22.41 6.85 0.08
C SER A 166 -22.51 8.22 0.72
N ILE A 167 -21.84 9.21 0.13
CA ILE A 167 -21.95 10.61 0.56
C ILE A 167 -23.12 11.26 -0.17
N LEU A 168 -24.06 11.79 0.60
CA LEU A 168 -25.22 12.52 0.10
C LEU A 168 -25.00 14.03 0.24
N PRO A 169 -25.75 14.88 -0.51
CA PRO A 169 -25.61 16.33 -0.40
C PRO A 169 -25.85 16.89 1.01
N ASP A 170 -26.64 16.19 1.83
CA ASP A 170 -26.98 16.51 3.21
C ASP A 170 -26.13 15.76 4.26
N SER A 171 -25.17 14.94 3.82
CA SER A 171 -24.24 14.26 4.73
C SER A 171 -23.49 15.26 5.60
N ILE A 172 -23.37 14.93 6.88
CA ILE A 172 -22.66 15.76 7.86
C ILE A 172 -21.14 15.58 7.73
N ASP A 173 -20.37 16.52 8.30
CA ASP A 173 -18.89 16.50 8.22
C ASP A 173 -18.28 15.22 8.82
N GLU A 174 -18.93 14.63 9.82
CA GLU A 174 -18.49 13.38 10.44
C GLU A 174 -18.56 12.19 9.47
N GLU A 175 -19.66 12.04 8.73
CA GLU A 175 -19.82 11.03 7.68
C GLU A 175 -18.76 11.19 6.59
N VAL A 176 -18.55 12.42 6.10
CA VAL A 176 -17.50 12.72 5.11
C VAL A 176 -16.11 12.35 5.64
N THR A 177 -15.87 12.59 6.93
CA THR A 177 -14.60 12.26 7.59
C THR A 177 -14.40 10.75 7.69
N GLU A 178 -15.42 10.00 8.11
CA GLU A 178 -15.42 8.54 8.21
C GLU A 178 -15.23 7.88 6.83
N HIS A 179 -15.94 8.37 5.82
CA HIS A 179 -15.76 7.95 4.43
C HIS A 179 -14.33 8.18 3.98
N THR A 180 -13.78 9.38 4.22
CA THR A 180 -12.40 9.70 3.81
C THR A 180 -11.37 8.81 4.51
N ARG A 181 -11.53 8.55 5.81
CA ARG A 181 -10.62 7.67 6.56
C ARG A 181 -10.68 6.23 6.03
N THR A 182 -11.87 5.73 5.75
CA THR A 182 -12.08 4.41 5.14
C THR A 182 -11.39 4.32 3.78
N LEU A 183 -11.53 5.35 2.95
CA LEU A 183 -10.88 5.43 1.65
C LEU A 183 -9.35 5.49 1.76
N ILE A 184 -8.80 6.28 2.68
CA ILE A 184 -7.35 6.34 2.94
C ILE A 184 -6.84 4.95 3.38
N TRP A 185 -7.59 4.25 4.23
CA TRP A 185 -7.21 2.92 4.66
C TRP A 185 -7.21 1.92 3.50
N GLN A 186 -8.22 1.98 2.62
CA GLN A 186 -8.24 1.20 1.38
C GLN A 186 -7.10 1.56 0.42
N LEU A 187 -6.67 2.83 0.34
CA LEU A 187 -5.51 3.25 -0.45
C LEU A 187 -4.20 2.70 0.12
N LEU A 188 -4.03 2.75 1.45
CA LEU A 188 -2.85 2.23 2.12
C LEU A 188 -2.73 0.72 1.93
N GLU A 189 -3.78 -0.03 2.20
CA GLU A 189 -3.72 -1.49 2.32
C GLU A 189 -4.16 -2.22 1.04
N GLY A 190 -4.92 -1.56 0.17
CA GLY A 190 -5.34 -2.09 -1.12
C GLY A 190 -4.46 -1.68 -2.29
N PHE A 191 -3.70 -0.58 -2.18
CA PHE A 191 -2.90 -0.04 -3.29
C PHE A 191 -1.41 0.14 -2.95
N LEU A 192 -1.07 0.82 -1.84
CA LEU A 192 0.34 1.08 -1.49
C LEU A 192 1.05 -0.13 -0.88
N PHE A 193 0.37 -0.86 -0.01
CA PHE A 193 0.90 -2.01 0.72
C PHE A 193 0.02 -3.26 0.56
N PRO A 194 -0.36 -3.63 -0.68
CA PRO A 194 -1.28 -4.73 -0.90
C PRO A 194 -0.72 -6.04 -0.33
N ASP A 195 -1.60 -6.81 0.30
CA ASP A 195 -1.28 -8.20 0.61
C ASP A 195 -1.22 -9.04 -0.69
N MET A 196 -0.61 -10.23 -0.62
CA MET A 196 -0.53 -11.10 -1.80
C MET A 196 -1.86 -11.75 -2.19
N SER A 197 -2.90 -11.61 -1.35
CA SER A 197 -4.22 -12.19 -1.62
C SER A 197 -5.13 -11.23 -2.39
N GLY A 198 -4.91 -9.92 -2.29
CA GLY A 198 -5.81 -8.88 -2.79
C GLY A 198 -7.18 -8.86 -2.11
N THR A 199 -7.38 -9.65 -1.05
CA THR A 199 -8.69 -9.86 -0.42
C THR A 199 -8.77 -9.39 1.02
N ARG A 200 -7.63 -9.00 1.61
CA ARG A 200 -7.55 -8.66 3.02
C ARG A 200 -6.72 -7.40 3.23
N ILE A 201 -7.12 -6.62 4.22
CA ILE A 201 -6.46 -5.41 4.67
C ILE A 201 -5.77 -5.74 6.00
N ARG A 202 -4.52 -5.30 6.20
CA ARG A 202 -3.88 -5.49 7.51
C ARG A 202 -4.43 -4.51 8.55
N LEU A 203 -4.45 -5.00 9.79
CA LEU A 203 -4.78 -4.28 11.01
C LEU A 203 -3.49 -3.79 11.67
#